data_AF-A0A645GM35-F1
#
_entry.id   AF-A0A645GM35-F1
#
_cell.length_a   1.000
_cell.length_b   1.000
_cell.length_c   1.000
_cell.angle_alpha   90.00
_cell.angle_beta   90.00
_cell.angle_gamma   90.00
#
_symmetry.space_group_name_H-M   'P 1'
#
loop_
_entity.id
_entity.type
_entity.pdbx_description
1 polymer ?
#
loop_
_entity_poly.entity_id
_entity_poly.type
_entity_poly.pdbx_seq_one_letter_code
_entity_poly.pdbx_strand_id
1 'polypeptide(L)'
;MDIYEDRKRNENNTESVLDQIDFEIELTVRDIINFDYIILLIAGLKDIDSDDLKKKKTDEILKIFDRDIQLRKKKDLIKQFIEENLPKINGKHEVETKFNQFWNEEKNKKLQNLANRENIPIEKLEELVNQYLFNQRLPRSQEIVDSMTLAPKYLERKTIIERIKSAIQSIVDVFEW
;
A
#
# COMPACT_ATOMS: atom_id res chain seq x y z
N MET A 1 -30.04 -3.12 9.72
CA MET A 1 -30.53 -2.43 8.52
C MET A 1 -29.91 -1.05 8.58
N ASP A 2 -28.96 -0.76 7.69
CA ASP A 2 -28.65 0.61 7.17
C ASP A 2 -27.29 0.72 6.45
N ILE A 3 -26.40 -0.27 6.53
CA ILE A 3 -25.15 -0.28 5.73
C ILE A 3 -25.36 -0.46 4.21
N TYR A 4 -26.59 -0.75 3.77
CA TYR A 4 -26.94 -0.85 2.36
C TYR A 4 -27.57 0.43 1.80
N GLU A 5 -28.20 1.25 2.64
CA GLU A 5 -28.81 2.52 2.20
C GLU A 5 -27.77 3.64 2.08
N ASP A 6 -26.75 3.67 2.94
CA ASP A 6 -25.64 4.64 2.84
C ASP A 6 -24.81 4.46 1.56
N ARG A 7 -24.64 3.22 1.08
CA ARG A 7 -23.87 2.94 -0.14
C ARG A 7 -24.57 3.44 -1.41
N LYS A 8 -25.91 3.43 -1.44
CA LYS A 8 -26.68 3.90 -2.60
C LYS A 8 -26.68 5.43 -2.73
N ARG A 9 -26.47 6.15 -1.63
CA ARG A 9 -26.31 7.62 -1.65
C ARG A 9 -24.93 8.06 -2.16
N ASN A 10 -23.92 7.21 -2.04
CA ASN A 10 -22.54 7.50 -2.44
C ASN A 10 -22.25 7.29 -3.94
N GLU A 11 -23.13 6.64 -4.70
CA GLU A 11 -22.96 6.48 -6.16
C GLU A 11 -22.96 7.85 -6.88
N ASN A 12 -23.85 8.77 -6.47
CA ASN A 12 -23.91 10.14 -7.00
C ASN A 12 -22.79 11.07 -6.50
N ASN A 13 -22.05 10.70 -5.46
CA ASN A 13 -20.94 11.51 -4.92
C ASN A 13 -19.61 11.21 -5.62
N THR A 14 -19.49 10.13 -6.38
CA THR A 14 -18.20 9.68 -6.92
C THR A 14 -17.63 10.62 -7.97
N GLU A 15 -18.49 11.06 -8.90
CA GLU A 15 -18.14 12.06 -9.92
C GLU A 15 -17.73 13.37 -9.24
N SER A 16 -18.46 13.77 -8.20
CA SER A 16 -18.11 14.92 -7.36
C SER A 16 -16.77 14.76 -6.63
N VAL A 17 -16.37 13.55 -6.23
CA VAL A 17 -15.10 13.32 -5.52
C VAL A 17 -13.92 13.36 -6.49
N LEU A 18 -14.07 12.81 -7.71
CA LEU A 18 -13.02 12.92 -8.73
C LEU A 18 -12.81 14.35 -9.21
N ASP A 19 -13.86 15.17 -9.24
CA ASP A 19 -13.76 16.59 -9.56
C ASP A 19 -13.23 17.43 -8.39
N GLN A 20 -13.38 16.95 -7.15
CA GLN A 20 -12.75 17.56 -5.98
C GLN A 20 -11.22 17.39 -5.94
N ILE A 21 -10.65 16.39 -6.62
CA ILE A 21 -9.19 16.19 -6.68
C ILE A 21 -8.49 17.44 -7.23
N ASP A 22 -9.04 18.03 -8.29
CA ASP A 22 -8.49 19.23 -8.93
C ASP A 22 -8.45 20.41 -7.93
N PHE A 23 -9.48 20.55 -7.09
CA PHE A 23 -9.57 21.58 -6.04
C PHE A 23 -8.65 21.30 -4.85
N GLU A 24 -8.56 20.05 -4.38
CA GLU A 24 -7.68 19.65 -3.28
C GLU A 24 -6.19 19.68 -3.63
N ILE A 25 -5.82 19.59 -4.92
CA ILE A 25 -4.43 19.81 -5.37
C ILE A 25 -4.05 21.29 -5.28
N GLU A 26 -4.98 22.19 -5.59
CA GLU A 26 -4.74 23.64 -5.56
C GLU A 26 -4.77 24.22 -4.14
N LEU A 27 -5.66 23.72 -3.28
CA LEU A 27 -5.73 24.09 -1.88
C LEU A 27 -4.83 23.17 -1.06
N THR A 28 -3.80 23.74 -0.45
CA THR A 28 -2.77 23.08 0.37
C THR A 28 -3.31 22.49 1.70
N VAL A 29 -4.59 22.15 1.75
CA VAL A 29 -5.25 21.53 2.90
C VAL A 29 -4.78 20.08 2.96
N ARG A 30 -3.94 19.80 3.97
CA ARG A 30 -3.37 18.48 4.26
C ARG A 30 -4.39 17.59 4.98
N ASP A 31 -5.67 17.67 4.61
CA ASP A 31 -6.70 16.88 5.28
C ASP A 31 -6.57 15.43 4.81
N ILE A 32 -5.84 14.69 5.64
CA ILE A 32 -5.73 13.23 5.79
C ILE A 32 -6.08 12.42 4.53
N ILE A 33 -5.08 12.23 3.68
CA ILE A 33 -5.11 11.16 2.67
C ILE A 33 -5.01 9.82 3.41
N ASN A 34 -6.12 9.10 3.51
CA ASN A 34 -6.19 7.78 4.13
C ASN A 34 -6.59 6.71 3.11
N PHE A 35 -6.63 5.46 3.57
CA PHE A 35 -7.02 4.32 2.75
C PHE A 35 -8.38 4.51 2.06
N ASP A 36 -9.41 4.87 2.82
CA ASP A 36 -10.79 4.98 2.32
C ASP A 36 -10.91 6.02 1.20
N TYR A 37 -10.23 7.16 1.35
CA TYR A 37 -10.19 8.20 0.33
C TYR A 37 -9.54 7.69 -0.96
N ILE A 38 -8.36 7.06 -0.87
CA ILE A 38 -7.67 6.51 -2.04
C ILE A 38 -8.54 5.46 -2.74
N ILE A 39 -9.21 4.58 -1.99
CA ILE A 39 -10.12 3.59 -2.56
C ILE A 39 -11.29 4.28 -3.28
N LEU A 40 -11.89 5.30 -2.68
CA LEU A 40 -12.99 6.05 -3.29
C LEU A 40 -12.58 6.65 -4.65
N LEU A 41 -11.39 7.24 -4.72
CA LEU A 41 -10.84 7.80 -5.96
C LEU A 41 -10.62 6.73 -7.03
N ILE A 42 -9.93 5.65 -6.67
CA ILE A 42 -9.66 4.54 -7.59
C ILE A 42 -10.96 3.92 -8.08
N ALA A 43 -11.95 3.78 -7.20
CA ALA A 43 -13.24 3.22 -7.52
C ALA A 43 -14.01 4.11 -8.52
N GLY A 44 -13.91 5.44 -8.40
CA GLY A 44 -14.52 6.37 -9.35
C GLY A 44 -14.00 6.27 -10.78
N LEU A 45 -12.77 5.81 -10.99
CA LEU A 45 -12.23 5.60 -12.34
C LEU A 45 -13.04 4.55 -13.14
N LYS A 46 -13.82 3.69 -12.47
CA LYS A 46 -14.71 2.71 -13.11
C LYS A 46 -15.92 3.35 -13.81
N ASP A 47 -16.31 4.55 -13.39
CA ASP A 47 -17.47 5.27 -13.93
C ASP A 47 -17.09 6.14 -15.15
N ILE A 48 -15.81 6.15 -15.53
CA ILE A 48 -15.31 6.95 -16.66
C ILE A 48 -15.22 6.07 -17.91
N ASP A 49 -16.02 6.42 -18.92
CA ASP A 49 -16.00 5.74 -20.23
C ASP A 49 -14.86 6.21 -21.13
N SER A 50 -14.48 7.49 -21.06
CA SER A 50 -13.41 8.06 -21.90
C SER A 50 -12.02 7.65 -21.39
N ASP A 51 -11.24 6.98 -22.24
CA ASP A 51 -9.88 6.58 -21.93
C ASP A 51 -8.95 7.77 -21.65
N ASP A 52 -9.09 8.86 -22.40
CA ASP A 52 -8.32 10.09 -22.19
C ASP A 52 -8.65 10.73 -20.83
N LEU A 53 -9.93 10.82 -20.47
CA LEU A 53 -10.35 11.34 -19.18
C LEU A 53 -9.91 10.44 -18.04
N LYS A 54 -10.02 9.11 -18.19
CA LYS A 54 -9.58 8.13 -17.19
C LYS A 54 -8.08 8.22 -16.95
N LYS A 55 -7.29 8.37 -18.02
CA LYS A 55 -5.84 8.59 -17.91
C LYS A 55 -5.52 9.89 -17.17
N LYS A 56 -6.21 11.00 -17.53
CA LYS A 56 -6.04 12.29 -16.85
C LYS A 56 -6.35 12.17 -15.34
N LYS A 57 -7.49 11.57 -14.97
CA LYS A 57 -7.87 11.36 -13.57
C LYS A 57 -6.91 10.41 -12.85
N THR A 58 -6.38 9.39 -13.52
CA THR A 58 -5.32 8.53 -12.98
C THR A 58 -4.07 9.34 -12.63
N ASP A 59 -3.61 10.21 -13.53
CA ASP A 59 -2.45 11.06 -13.28
C ASP A 59 -2.69 12.03 -12.11
N GLU A 60 -3.89 12.58 -11.97
CA GLU A 60 -4.29 13.42 -10.83
C GLU A 60 -4.24 12.65 -9.51
N ILE A 61 -4.80 11.43 -9.46
CA ILE A 61 -4.71 10.54 -8.29
C ILE A 61 -3.25 10.27 -7.94
N LEU A 62 -2.39 9.97 -8.92
CA LEU A 62 -0.98 9.68 -8.67
C LEU A 62 -0.20 10.90 -8.14
N LYS A 63 -0.59 12.14 -8.48
CA LYS A 63 0.00 13.36 -7.93
C LYS A 63 -0.29 13.54 -6.43
N ILE A 64 -1.39 12.99 -5.91
CA ILE A 64 -1.68 13.00 -4.47
C ILE A 64 -0.54 12.34 -3.69
N PHE A 65 0.01 11.25 -4.23
CA PHE A 65 1.11 10.52 -3.60
C PHE A 65 2.42 11.31 -3.60
N ASP A 66 2.59 12.30 -4.47
CA ASP A 66 3.81 13.13 -4.53
C ASP A 66 3.90 14.13 -3.38
N ARG A 67 2.79 14.39 -2.66
CA ARG A 67 2.73 15.40 -1.60
C ARG A 67 3.51 15.04 -0.34
N ASP A 68 3.66 13.76 -0.03
CA ASP A 68 4.31 13.28 1.19
C ASP A 68 5.30 12.13 0.94
N ILE A 69 6.37 12.07 1.75
CA ILE A 69 7.42 11.04 1.62
C ILE A 69 6.87 9.63 1.83
N GLN A 70 5.93 9.43 2.76
CA GLN A 70 5.35 8.11 3.04
C GLN A 70 4.41 7.70 1.92
N LEU A 71 3.57 8.61 1.43
CA LEU A 71 2.69 8.33 0.28
C LEU A 71 3.49 8.02 -0.98
N ARG A 72 4.61 8.72 -1.24
CA ARG A 72 5.47 8.41 -2.39
C ARG A 72 5.93 6.95 -2.45
N LYS A 73 6.11 6.29 -1.30
CA LYS A 73 6.51 4.87 -1.24
C LYS A 73 5.42 3.91 -1.75
N LYS A 74 4.16 4.36 -1.74
CA LYS A 74 2.97 3.58 -2.18
C LYS A 74 2.66 3.77 -3.66
N LYS A 75 3.09 4.90 -4.25
CA LYS A 75 2.69 5.37 -5.60
C LYS A 75 2.81 4.31 -6.69
N ASP A 76 3.93 3.60 -6.75
CA ASP A 76 4.17 2.61 -7.81
C ASP A 76 3.21 1.43 -7.73
N LEU A 77 2.88 0.95 -6.52
CA LEU A 77 1.90 -0.12 -6.32
C LEU A 77 0.49 0.35 -6.64
N ILE A 78 0.14 1.59 -6.32
CA ILE A 78 -1.16 2.18 -6.67
C ILE A 78 -1.29 2.29 -8.18
N LYS A 79 -0.25 2.78 -8.86
CA LYS A 79 -0.22 2.83 -10.33
C LYS A 79 -0.40 1.43 -10.92
N GLN A 80 0.36 0.45 -10.44
CA GLN A 80 0.25 -0.94 -10.89
C GLN A 80 -1.17 -1.50 -10.67
N PHE A 81 -1.81 -1.20 -9.54
CA PHE A 81 -3.20 -1.60 -9.31
C PHE A 81 -4.15 -0.99 -10.34
N ILE A 82 -4.06 0.32 -10.56
CA ILE A 82 -4.93 1.04 -11.51
C ILE A 82 -4.73 0.54 -12.94
N GLU A 83 -3.49 0.29 -13.37
CA GLU A 83 -3.19 -0.10 -14.75
C GLU A 83 -3.45 -1.59 -15.01
N GLU A 84 -3.14 -2.47 -14.07
CA GLU A 84 -3.12 -3.93 -14.32
C GLU A 84 -4.30 -4.69 -13.69
N ASN A 85 -4.88 -4.16 -12.62
CA ASN A 85 -5.88 -4.88 -11.82
C ASN A 85 -7.27 -4.27 -11.97
N LEU A 86 -7.39 -2.94 -11.85
CA LEU A 86 -8.67 -2.23 -11.96
C LEU A 86 -9.45 -2.53 -13.26
N PRO A 87 -8.83 -2.69 -14.45
CA PRO A 87 -9.55 -3.03 -15.67
C PRO A 87 -10.24 -4.40 -15.61
N LYS A 88 -9.77 -5.31 -14.75
CA LYS A 88 -10.29 -6.68 -14.58
C LYS A 88 -11.43 -6.76 -13.57
N ILE A 89 -11.71 -5.67 -12.85
CA ILE A 89 -12.77 -5.60 -11.83
C ILE A 89 -14.08 -5.26 -12.53
N ASN A 90 -15.17 -5.98 -12.22
CA ASN A 90 -16.45 -5.77 -12.91
C ASN A 90 -17.10 -4.44 -12.49
N GLY A 91 -17.32 -4.25 -11.19
CA GLY A 91 -18.02 -3.09 -10.64
C GLY A 91 -17.21 -2.31 -9.60
N LYS A 92 -17.58 -1.05 -9.43
CA LYS A 92 -17.00 -0.14 -8.43
C LYS A 92 -17.01 -0.73 -7.01
N HIS A 93 -18.09 -1.41 -6.63
CA HIS A 93 -18.28 -2.01 -5.30
C HIS A 93 -17.28 -3.14 -4.97
N GLU A 94 -16.62 -3.72 -5.98
CA GLU A 94 -15.60 -4.76 -5.79
C GLU A 94 -14.18 -4.19 -5.62
N VAL A 95 -13.98 -2.91 -5.91
CA VAL A 95 -12.65 -2.28 -5.97
C VAL A 95 -11.90 -2.39 -4.66
N GLU A 96 -12.55 -2.07 -3.54
CA GLU A 96 -11.94 -2.18 -2.21
C GLU A 96 -11.46 -3.60 -1.89
N THR A 97 -12.32 -4.60 -2.16
CA THR A 97 -12.00 -6.01 -1.89
C THR A 97 -10.82 -6.47 -2.75
N LYS A 98 -10.84 -6.12 -4.03
CA LYS A 98 -9.77 -6.48 -4.98
C LYS A 98 -8.48 -5.73 -4.70
N PHE A 99 -8.56 -4.49 -4.24
CA PHE A 99 -7.40 -3.73 -3.79
C PHE A 99 -6.76 -4.39 -2.57
N ASN A 100 -7.54 -4.72 -1.54
CA ASN A 100 -7.02 -5.41 -0.36
C ASN A 100 -6.36 -6.76 -0.70
N GLN A 101 -6.94 -7.52 -1.64
CA GLN A 101 -6.34 -8.75 -2.15
C GLN A 101 -4.97 -8.48 -2.80
N PHE A 102 -4.92 -7.57 -3.77
CA PHE A 102 -3.68 -7.17 -4.44
C PHE A 102 -2.62 -6.66 -3.45
N TRP A 103 -3.02 -5.79 -2.51
CA TRP A 103 -2.11 -5.18 -1.54
C TRP A 103 -1.47 -6.24 -0.63
N ASN A 104 -2.27 -7.20 -0.15
CA ASN A 104 -1.79 -8.30 0.67
C ASN A 104 -0.91 -9.27 -0.13
N GLU A 105 -1.25 -9.56 -1.39
CA GLU A 105 -0.41 -10.38 -2.27
C GLU A 105 0.96 -9.73 -2.50
N GLU A 106 1.01 -8.43 -2.77
CA GLU A 106 2.28 -7.69 -2.94
C GLU A 106 3.09 -7.63 -1.63
N LYS A 107 2.43 -7.44 -0.47
CA LYS A 107 3.09 -7.52 0.85
C LYS A 107 3.72 -8.89 1.06
N ASN A 108 2.96 -9.95 0.81
CA ASN A 108 3.42 -11.33 0.96
C ASN A 108 4.57 -11.65 0.01
N LYS A 109 4.51 -11.20 -1.25
CA LYS A 109 5.64 -11.33 -2.20
C LYS A 109 6.90 -10.67 -1.67
N LYS A 110 6.81 -9.45 -1.12
CA LYS A 110 7.99 -8.77 -0.55
C LYS A 110 8.56 -9.51 0.67
N LEU A 111 7.70 -10.00 1.56
CA LEU A 111 8.11 -10.79 2.72
C LEU A 111 8.79 -12.10 2.29
N GLN A 112 8.18 -12.84 1.37
CA GLN A 112 8.75 -14.09 0.83
C GLN A 112 10.10 -13.86 0.15
N ASN A 113 10.23 -12.80 -0.65
CA ASN A 113 11.50 -12.45 -1.29
C ASN A 113 12.59 -12.12 -0.26
N LEU A 114 12.25 -11.41 0.81
CA LEU A 114 13.18 -11.11 1.89
C LEU A 114 13.56 -12.38 2.69
N ALA A 115 12.58 -13.20 3.05
CA ALA A 115 12.76 -14.47 3.75
C ALA A 115 13.72 -15.39 3.00
N ASN A 116 13.48 -15.58 1.70
CA ASN A 116 14.31 -16.40 0.82
C ASN A 116 15.72 -15.83 0.65
N ARG A 117 15.85 -14.51 0.46
CA ARG A 117 17.15 -13.85 0.26
C ARG A 117 18.05 -13.95 1.49
N GLU A 118 17.47 -13.86 2.69
CA GLU A 118 18.21 -13.82 3.95
C GLU A 118 18.21 -15.16 4.70
N ASN A 119 17.60 -16.20 4.13
CA ASN A 119 17.44 -17.53 4.75
C ASN A 119 16.78 -17.47 6.15
N ILE A 120 15.68 -16.73 6.23
CA ILE A 120 14.82 -16.60 7.42
C ILE A 120 13.53 -17.35 7.13
N PRO A 121 13.08 -18.28 8.00
CA PRO A 121 11.74 -18.86 7.89
C PRO A 121 10.68 -17.76 7.86
N ILE A 122 9.71 -17.86 6.95
CA ILE A 122 8.73 -16.78 6.72
C ILE A 122 7.99 -16.41 8.01
N GLU A 123 7.63 -17.40 8.82
CA GLU A 123 6.89 -17.21 10.07
C GLU A 123 7.71 -16.37 11.07
N LYS A 124 9.03 -16.53 11.05
CA LYS A 124 9.95 -15.77 11.89
C LYS A 124 10.13 -14.35 11.39
N LEU A 125 10.17 -14.14 10.08
CA LEU A 125 10.20 -12.80 9.52
C LEU A 125 8.89 -12.04 9.81
N GLU A 126 7.75 -12.70 9.67
CA GLU A 126 6.44 -12.14 10.03
C GLU A 126 6.37 -11.78 11.51
N GLU A 127 6.92 -12.62 12.41
CA GLU A 127 7.04 -12.32 13.83
C GLU A 127 7.83 -11.02 14.07
N LEU A 128 8.99 -10.84 13.40
CA LEU A 128 9.80 -9.63 13.52
C LEU A 128 9.06 -8.37 13.02
N VAL A 129 8.32 -8.49 11.92
CA VAL A 129 7.50 -7.38 11.38
C VAL A 129 6.37 -7.03 12.35
N ASN A 130 5.65 -8.03 12.86
CA ASN A 130 4.57 -7.83 13.83
C ASN A 130 5.07 -7.19 15.13
N GLN A 131 6.24 -7.61 15.62
CA GLN A 131 6.86 -6.97 16.79
C GLN A 131 7.23 -5.51 16.51
N TYR A 132 7.70 -5.18 15.31
CA TYR A 132 7.99 -3.81 14.93
C TYR A 132 6.71 -2.96 14.91
N LEU A 133 5.60 -3.48 14.35
CA LEU A 133 4.30 -2.80 14.31
C LEU A 133 3.74 -2.53 15.71
N PHE A 134 3.83 -3.52 16.61
CA PHE A 134 3.28 -3.40 17.96
C PHE A 134 4.14 -2.54 18.89
N ASN A 135 5.47 -2.72 18.84
CA ASN A 135 6.40 -2.07 19.77
C ASN A 135 6.99 -0.76 19.23
N GLN A 136 6.77 -0.44 17.96
CA GLN A 136 7.37 0.70 17.25
C GLN A 136 8.91 0.74 17.35
N ARG A 137 9.53 -0.44 17.49
CA ARG A 137 10.99 -0.61 17.65
C ARG A 137 11.52 -1.65 16.69
N LEU A 138 12.55 -1.29 15.93
CA LEU A 138 13.24 -2.24 15.05
C LEU A 138 13.82 -3.42 15.84
N PRO A 139 13.81 -4.64 15.27
CA PRO A 139 14.41 -5.81 15.91
C PRO A 139 15.88 -5.60 16.29
N ARG A 140 16.28 -6.17 17.42
CA ARG A 140 17.69 -6.22 17.85
C ARG A 140 18.47 -7.14 16.92
N SER A 141 19.77 -6.88 16.84
CA SER A 141 20.72 -7.72 16.11
C SER A 141 20.65 -9.20 16.50
N GLN A 142 20.41 -9.50 17.78
CA GLN A 142 20.29 -10.87 18.26
C GLN A 142 18.94 -11.50 17.87
N GLU A 143 17.82 -10.76 18.03
CA GLU A 143 16.48 -11.20 17.61
C GLU A 143 16.46 -11.58 16.12
N ILE A 144 17.14 -10.79 15.27
CA ILE A 144 17.29 -11.10 13.84
C ILE A 144 18.10 -12.38 13.63
N VAL A 145 19.24 -12.53 14.32
CA VAL A 145 20.11 -13.70 14.12
C VAL A 145 19.45 -14.99 14.62
N ASP A 146 18.70 -14.93 15.71
CA ASP A 146 17.94 -16.05 16.27
C ASP A 146 16.76 -16.46 15.37
N SER A 147 16.29 -15.55 14.51
CA SER A 147 15.25 -15.81 13.52
C SER A 147 15.76 -16.56 12.28
N MET A 148 17.07 -16.57 12.03
CA MET A 148 17.66 -17.15 10.82
C MET A 148 17.85 -18.66 10.95
N THR A 149 17.70 -19.39 9.84
CA THR A 149 17.98 -20.84 9.79
C THR A 149 19.46 -21.13 10.05
N LEU A 150 20.35 -20.27 9.54
CA LEU A 150 21.79 -20.36 9.74
C LEU A 150 22.33 -18.98 10.11
N ALA A 151 23.10 -18.93 11.20
CA ALA A 151 23.74 -17.70 11.63
C ALA A 151 24.75 -17.21 10.56
N PRO A 152 24.72 -15.93 10.19
CA PRO A 152 25.62 -15.38 9.19
C PRO A 152 27.06 -15.33 9.72
N LYS A 153 28.03 -15.36 8.81
CA LYS A 153 29.44 -15.18 9.16
C LYS A 153 29.66 -13.82 9.79
N TYR A 154 30.60 -13.74 10.74
CA TYR A 154 30.90 -12.53 11.51
C TYR A 154 31.10 -11.28 10.63
N LEU A 155 31.82 -11.43 9.51
CA LEU A 155 32.11 -10.32 8.58
C LEU A 155 30.88 -9.78 7.84
N GLU A 156 29.89 -10.62 7.56
CA GLU A 156 28.68 -10.26 6.80
C GLU A 156 27.50 -9.91 7.72
N ARG A 157 27.57 -10.34 8.98
CA ARG A 157 26.51 -10.22 9.99
C ARG A 157 25.96 -8.80 10.09
N LYS A 158 26.83 -7.79 10.18
CA LYS A 158 26.40 -6.38 10.29
C LYS A 158 25.59 -5.94 9.07
N THR A 159 26.07 -6.26 7.87
CA THR A 159 25.43 -5.87 6.61
C THR A 159 24.08 -6.55 6.43
N ILE A 160 23.99 -7.84 6.76
CA ILE A 160 22.74 -8.62 6.69
C ILE A 160 21.70 -8.03 7.66
N ILE A 161 22.09 -7.77 8.90
CA ILE A 161 21.20 -7.21 9.92
C ILE A 161 20.63 -5.85 9.50
N GLU A 162 21.48 -4.93 9.04
CA GLU A 162 21.01 -3.60 8.63
C GLU A 162 20.11 -3.67 7.39
N ARG A 163 20.39 -4.58 6.46
CA ARG A 163 19.53 -4.83 5.30
C ARG A 163 18.16 -5.37 5.71
N ILE A 164 18.09 -6.29 6.67
CA ILE A 164 16.83 -6.83 7.19
C ILE A 164 16.02 -5.74 7.89
N LYS A 165 16.64 -4.95 8.77
CA LYS A 165 15.95 -3.82 9.44
C LYS A 165 15.40 -2.83 8.43
N SER A 166 16.23 -2.42 7.46
CA SER A 166 15.82 -1.49 6.41
C SER A 166 14.67 -2.05 5.57
N ALA A 167 14.70 -3.35 5.26
CA ALA A 167 13.63 -3.99 4.51
C ALA A 167 12.33 -4.11 5.33
N ILE A 168 12.39 -4.46 6.61
CA ILE A 168 11.22 -4.47 7.52
C ILE A 168 10.58 -3.08 7.57
N GLN A 169 11.40 -2.04 7.79
CA GLN A 169 10.91 -0.66 7.81
C GLN A 169 10.27 -0.28 6.47
N SER A 170 10.93 -0.59 5.35
CA SER A 170 10.39 -0.31 4.02
C SER A 170 9.09 -1.05 3.73
N ILE A 171 8.90 -2.28 4.24
CA ILE A 171 7.65 -3.03 4.08
C ILE A 171 6.55 -2.32 4.86
N VAL A 172 6.80 -1.97 6.13
CA VAL A 172 5.80 -1.26 6.96
C VAL A 172 5.43 0.08 6.36
N ASP A 173 6.43 0.89 5.98
CA ASP A 173 6.21 2.22 5.40
C ASP A 173 5.35 2.18 4.11
N VAL A 174 5.42 1.08 3.35
CA VAL A 174 4.63 0.90 2.14
C VAL A 174 3.24 0.36 2.50
N PHE A 175 3.14 -0.70 3.28
CA PHE A 175 1.90 -1.47 3.36
C PHE A 175 0.96 -1.06 4.49
N GLU A 176 1.43 -0.34 5.50
CA GLU A 176 0.59 0.18 6.60
C GLU A 176 0.08 1.59 6.29
N TRP A 177 -1.18 1.86 6.62
CA TRP A 177 -1.85 3.14 6.34
C TRP A 177 -2.03 3.96 7.62
#